data_AF-A0AAE4ME78-F1
#
_entry.id   AF-A0AAE4ME78-F1
#
_cell.length_a   1.000
_cell.length_b   1.000
_cell.length_c   1.000
_cell.angle_alpha   90.00
_cell.angle_beta   90.00
_cell.angle_gamma   90.00
#
_symmetry.space_group_name_H-M   'P 1'
#
loop_
_entity.id
_entity.type
_entity.pdbx_description
1 polymer ?
#
loop_
_entity_poly.entity_id
_entity_poly.type
_entity_poly.pdbx_seq_one_letter_code
_entity_poly.pdbx_strand_id
1 'polypeptide(L)'
;MSAAEVSKLLSSAEILPFHVRHAVHHLTKPERAILYDEASPQHRSVVGKYFEALVYELLLSSAENSDAVVSVVSKFSDACFVPYDKYAPDGLWYSRDGGIRFKMAGRVAAEMDILVKTTDGVRVFGEVIVNPSSVRGFRSEIAAKKQLLSELYGDPVEFLLILASPPAEGGLRCLEEQDAHAVVLNGDASYTMVHPGEVMKRKLAPSASRKRIDGNQW
;
A
#
# COMPACT_ATOMS: atom_id res chain seq x y z
N MET A 1 8.39 13.24 9.39
CA MET A 1 8.53 11.79 9.70
C MET A 1 9.18 11.09 8.53
N SER A 2 10.18 10.23 8.74
CA SER A 2 10.91 9.52 7.68
C SER A 2 10.31 8.15 7.37
N ALA A 3 10.73 7.53 6.26
CA ALA A 3 10.36 6.15 5.93
C ALA A 3 10.87 5.15 6.99
N ALA A 4 11.97 5.47 7.69
CA ALA A 4 12.46 4.69 8.83
C ALA A 4 11.45 4.64 9.98
N GLU A 5 10.80 5.75 10.28
CA GLU A 5 9.82 5.86 11.36
C GLU A 5 8.51 5.16 10.99
N VAL A 6 8.07 5.26 9.72
CA VAL A 6 6.92 4.49 9.21
C VAL A 6 7.23 2.98 9.24
N SER A 7 8.45 2.57 8.86
CA SER A 7 8.93 1.19 8.98
C SER A 7 8.87 0.69 10.43
N LYS A 8 9.24 1.52 11.40
CA LYS A 8 9.13 1.19 12.84
C LYS A 8 7.69 1.02 13.30
N LEU A 9 6.76 1.86 12.84
CA LEU A 9 5.33 1.71 13.13
C LEU A 9 4.77 0.38 12.60
N LEU A 10 5.16 -0.01 11.38
CA LEU A 10 4.71 -1.27 10.78
C LEU A 10 5.37 -2.50 11.41
N SER A 11 6.67 -2.46 11.71
CA SER A 11 7.37 -3.61 12.33
C SER A 11 6.95 -3.89 13.78
N SER A 12 6.43 -2.87 14.47
CA SER A 12 5.88 -3.00 15.82
C SER A 12 4.37 -3.26 15.84
N ALA A 13 3.70 -3.23 14.69
CA ALA A 13 2.26 -3.47 14.60
C ALA A 13 1.93 -4.93 14.88
N GLU A 14 0.92 -5.18 15.70
CA GLU A 14 0.36 -6.51 15.91
C GLU A 14 -0.74 -6.79 14.88
N ILE A 15 -0.61 -7.90 14.14
CA ILE A 15 -1.64 -8.33 13.18
C ILE A 15 -2.78 -9.03 13.92
N LEU A 16 -3.81 -8.26 14.24
CA LEU A 16 -5.05 -8.75 14.82
C LEU A 16 -6.07 -9.24 13.77
N PRO A 17 -6.98 -10.18 14.11
CA PRO A 17 -7.96 -10.73 13.17
C PRO A 17 -8.86 -9.70 12.49
N PHE A 18 -9.12 -8.55 13.12
CA PHE A 18 -9.93 -7.51 12.48
C PHE A 18 -9.19 -6.81 11.33
N HIS A 19 -7.86 -6.67 11.39
CA HIS A 19 -7.07 -6.15 10.28
C HIS A 19 -7.20 -7.09 9.07
N VAL A 20 -7.09 -8.40 9.29
CA VAL A 20 -7.27 -9.42 8.25
C VAL A 20 -8.68 -9.35 7.66
N ARG A 21 -9.73 -9.25 8.49
CA ARG A 21 -11.11 -9.08 7.99
C ARG A 21 -11.23 -7.85 7.09
N HIS A 22 -10.77 -6.69 7.56
CA HIS A 22 -10.88 -5.44 6.80
C HIS A 22 -10.08 -5.51 5.49
N ALA A 23 -8.85 -6.04 5.54
CA ALA A 23 -8.03 -6.29 4.36
C ALA A 23 -8.76 -7.12 3.30
N VAL A 24 -9.41 -8.21 3.70
CA VAL A 24 -10.23 -9.03 2.77
C VAL A 24 -11.43 -8.24 2.22
N HIS A 25 -12.01 -7.31 2.98
CA HIS A 25 -13.14 -6.51 2.52
C HIS A 25 -12.79 -5.37 1.55
N HIS A 26 -11.51 -5.01 1.45
CA HIS A 26 -11.01 -4.16 0.35
C HIS A 26 -11.12 -4.84 -1.00
N LEU A 27 -11.10 -6.17 -1.03
CA LEU A 27 -11.23 -6.95 -2.25
C LEU A 27 -12.68 -7.02 -2.74
N THR A 28 -12.84 -7.05 -4.06
CA THR A 28 -14.14 -7.32 -4.68
C THR A 28 -14.65 -8.71 -4.32
N LYS A 29 -15.96 -8.95 -4.49
CA LYS A 29 -16.55 -10.28 -4.22
C LYS A 29 -15.87 -11.42 -5.03
N PRO A 30 -15.57 -11.26 -6.34
CA PRO A 30 -14.83 -12.27 -7.09
C PRO A 30 -13.41 -12.49 -6.56
N GLU A 31 -12.69 -11.42 -6.23
CA GLU A 31 -11.33 -11.52 -5.65
C GLU A 31 -11.36 -12.27 -4.32
N ARG A 32 -12.33 -11.99 -3.43
CA ARG A 32 -12.49 -12.77 -2.19
C ARG A 32 -12.69 -14.26 -2.43
N ALA A 33 -13.46 -14.63 -3.46
CA ALA A 33 -13.63 -16.05 -3.82
C ALA A 33 -12.30 -16.69 -4.25
N ILE A 34 -11.53 -15.99 -5.09
CA ILE A 34 -10.21 -16.43 -5.56
C ILE A 34 -9.19 -16.49 -4.41
N LEU A 35 -9.26 -15.57 -3.44
CA LEU A 35 -8.37 -15.55 -2.29
C LEU A 35 -8.45 -16.85 -1.49
N TYR A 36 -9.62 -17.50 -1.42
CA TYR A 36 -9.82 -18.77 -0.71
C TYR A 36 -9.81 -20.00 -1.64
N ASP A 37 -9.49 -19.83 -2.91
CA ASP A 37 -9.31 -20.90 -3.88
C ASP A 37 -7.83 -20.96 -4.29
N GLU A 38 -7.01 -21.66 -3.50
CA GLU A 38 -5.56 -21.80 -3.74
C GLU A 38 -5.24 -22.48 -5.07
N ALA A 39 -6.16 -23.26 -5.64
CA ALA A 39 -6.01 -23.91 -6.93
C ALA A 39 -6.22 -22.93 -8.10
N SER A 40 -6.80 -21.75 -7.85
CA SER A 40 -7.03 -20.75 -8.89
C SER A 40 -5.71 -20.23 -9.47
N PRO A 41 -5.58 -20.15 -10.81
CA PRO A 41 -4.39 -19.56 -11.43
C PRO A 41 -4.21 -18.07 -11.07
N GLN A 42 -5.27 -17.40 -10.63
CA GLN A 42 -5.25 -15.99 -10.22
C GLN A 42 -4.93 -15.79 -8.73
N HIS A 43 -4.85 -16.87 -7.96
CA HIS A 43 -4.68 -16.83 -6.51
C HIS A 43 -3.52 -15.93 -6.07
N ARG A 44 -2.33 -16.10 -6.68
CA ARG A 44 -1.14 -15.30 -6.34
C ARG A 44 -1.33 -13.79 -6.52
N SER A 45 -2.06 -13.36 -7.56
CA SER A 45 -2.32 -11.94 -7.80
C SER A 45 -3.26 -11.37 -6.73
N VAL A 46 -4.27 -12.13 -6.33
CA VAL A 46 -5.22 -11.73 -5.29
C VAL A 46 -4.57 -11.73 -3.90
N VAL A 47 -3.66 -12.66 -3.61
CA VAL A 47 -2.83 -12.62 -2.39
C VAL A 47 -2.00 -11.34 -2.34
N GLY A 48 -1.45 -10.88 -3.48
CA GLY A 48 -0.78 -9.58 -3.60
C GLY A 48 -1.67 -8.42 -3.13
N LYS A 49 -2.85 -8.30 -3.73
CA LYS A 49 -3.83 -7.25 -3.37
C LYS A 49 -4.29 -7.33 -1.93
N TYR A 50 -4.52 -8.54 -1.41
CA TYR A 50 -4.85 -8.75 0.01
C TYR A 50 -3.74 -8.21 0.90
N PHE A 51 -2.48 -8.48 0.57
CA PHE A 51 -1.36 -8.07 1.39
C PHE A 51 -1.14 -6.55 1.34
N GLU A 52 -1.32 -5.92 0.18
CA GLU A 52 -1.40 -4.46 0.07
C GLU A 52 -2.50 -3.87 0.97
N ALA A 53 -3.69 -4.48 0.98
CA ALA A 53 -4.81 -4.04 1.81
C ALA A 53 -4.54 -4.23 3.31
N LEU A 54 -3.87 -5.32 3.68
CA LEU A 54 -3.46 -5.59 5.05
C LEU A 54 -2.44 -4.55 5.53
N VAL A 55 -1.43 -4.25 4.73
CA VAL A 55 -0.43 -3.21 5.03
C VAL A 55 -1.12 -1.86 5.22
N TYR A 56 -2.07 -1.52 4.35
CA TYR A 56 -2.86 -0.30 4.47
C TYR A 56 -3.64 -0.23 5.81
N GLU A 57 -4.34 -1.29 6.19
CA GLU A 57 -5.08 -1.34 7.46
C GLU A 57 -4.16 -1.29 8.69
N LEU A 58 -3.01 -1.97 8.64
CA LEU A 58 -2.01 -1.90 9.71
C LEU A 58 -1.42 -0.50 9.83
N LEU A 59 -1.14 0.16 8.71
CA LEU A 59 -0.63 1.51 8.71
C LEU A 59 -1.64 2.50 9.31
N LEU A 60 -2.93 2.40 8.92
CA LEU A 60 -3.98 3.21 9.52
C LEU A 60 -4.09 2.99 11.03
N SER A 61 -4.11 1.73 11.46
CA SER A 61 -4.21 1.33 12.87
C SER A 61 -3.04 1.84 13.71
N SER A 62 -1.81 1.63 13.23
CA SER A 62 -0.59 2.12 13.89
C SER A 62 -0.45 3.65 13.86
N ALA A 63 -0.96 4.30 12.81
CA ALA A 63 -0.91 5.75 12.68
C ALA A 63 -1.95 6.47 13.53
N GLU A 64 -3.03 5.82 13.98
CA GLU A 64 -4.18 6.49 14.60
C GLU A 64 -3.80 7.37 15.81
N ASN A 65 -2.78 6.95 16.57
CA ASN A 65 -2.24 7.68 17.73
C ASN A 65 -0.87 8.33 17.47
N SER A 66 -0.39 8.33 16.21
CA SER A 66 0.86 8.97 15.84
C SER A 66 0.60 10.42 15.41
N ASP A 67 1.30 11.37 16.02
CA ASP A 67 1.29 12.76 15.55
C ASP A 67 2.14 12.97 14.29
N ALA A 68 3.04 12.03 14.02
CA ALA A 68 4.02 12.12 12.94
C ALA A 68 3.46 11.65 11.59
N VAL A 69 2.53 10.69 11.59
CA VAL A 69 1.68 10.39 10.43
C VAL A 69 0.44 11.27 10.49
N VAL A 70 0.34 12.25 9.61
CA VAL A 70 -0.84 13.12 9.53
C VAL A 70 -1.97 12.39 8.80
N SER A 71 -1.65 11.78 7.66
CA SER A 71 -2.64 11.02 6.89
C SER A 71 -2.02 9.98 5.97
N VAL A 72 -2.86 9.02 5.57
CA VAL A 72 -2.58 7.93 4.64
C VAL A 72 -3.63 8.00 3.52
N VAL A 73 -3.17 8.02 2.28
CA VAL A 73 -4.05 8.05 1.09
C VAL A 73 -4.95 6.83 1.07
N SER A 74 -6.23 7.03 0.79
CA SER A 74 -7.22 5.95 0.63
C SER A 74 -6.81 5.01 -0.51
N LYS A 75 -7.10 3.70 -0.37
CA LYS A 75 -6.80 2.68 -1.39
C LYS A 75 -7.96 1.69 -1.50
N PHE A 76 -8.04 0.98 -2.62
CA PHE A 76 -9.04 -0.07 -2.88
C PHE A 76 -10.47 0.41 -2.68
N SER A 77 -11.23 -0.22 -1.77
CA SER A 77 -12.63 0.13 -1.53
C SER A 77 -12.83 1.50 -0.93
N ASP A 78 -11.76 2.11 -0.40
CA ASP A 78 -11.80 3.41 0.26
C ASP A 78 -11.52 4.55 -0.71
N ALA A 79 -10.86 4.23 -1.83
CA ALA A 79 -10.54 5.18 -2.86
C ALA A 79 -11.81 5.57 -3.64
N CYS A 80 -12.09 6.88 -3.73
CA CYS A 80 -13.13 7.37 -4.62
C CYS A 80 -12.68 7.20 -6.07
N PHE A 81 -13.32 6.31 -6.83
CA PHE A 81 -13.02 6.21 -8.25
C PHE A 81 -13.39 7.50 -8.97
N VAL A 82 -12.38 8.19 -9.48
CA VAL A 82 -12.54 9.34 -10.37
C VAL A 82 -12.33 8.85 -11.80
N PRO A 83 -13.34 8.96 -12.69
CA PRO A 83 -13.18 8.59 -14.10
C PRO A 83 -11.96 9.26 -14.71
N TYR A 84 -11.15 8.48 -15.43
CA TYR A 84 -9.94 9.00 -16.06
C TYR A 84 -10.27 10.12 -17.05
N ASP A 85 -9.67 11.29 -16.82
CA ASP A 85 -9.70 12.42 -17.74
C ASP A 85 -8.27 12.86 -18.09
N LYS A 86 -7.92 12.77 -19.38
CA LYS A 86 -6.60 13.17 -19.88
C LYS A 86 -6.37 14.68 -19.82
N TYR A 87 -7.43 15.49 -19.69
CA TYR A 87 -7.36 16.94 -19.64
C TYR A 87 -7.39 17.51 -18.22
N ALA A 88 -7.80 16.70 -17.25
CA ALA A 88 -7.79 17.13 -15.86
C ALA A 88 -6.35 17.39 -15.38
N PRO A 89 -6.15 18.18 -14.32
CA PRO A 89 -4.82 18.52 -13.82
C PRO A 89 -3.95 17.29 -13.51
N ASP A 90 -2.64 17.52 -13.58
CA ASP A 90 -1.64 16.59 -13.08
C ASP A 90 -1.76 16.44 -11.55
N GLY A 91 -1.38 15.28 -11.02
CA GLY A 91 -1.51 14.99 -9.60
C GLY A 91 -1.96 13.55 -9.32
N LEU A 92 -2.55 13.35 -8.14
CA LEU A 92 -3.02 12.05 -7.64
C LEU A 92 -4.38 11.67 -8.24
N TRP A 93 -4.52 10.40 -8.61
CA TRP A 93 -5.68 9.79 -9.25
C TRP A 93 -5.88 8.37 -8.72
N TYR A 94 -7.11 7.87 -8.81
CA TYR A 94 -7.42 6.48 -8.49
C TYR A 94 -7.79 5.68 -9.74
N SER A 95 -7.26 4.46 -9.84
CA SER A 95 -7.76 3.49 -10.81
C SER A 95 -9.16 3.00 -10.42
N ARG A 96 -9.82 2.29 -11.34
CA ARG A 96 -11.15 1.69 -11.10
C ARG A 96 -11.16 0.72 -9.92
N ASP A 97 -10.04 0.05 -9.68
CA ASP A 97 -9.84 -0.87 -8.56
C ASP A 97 -9.21 -0.21 -7.33
N GLY A 98 -9.09 1.12 -7.31
CA GLY A 98 -8.64 1.89 -6.14
C GLY A 98 -7.13 1.92 -5.94
N GLY A 99 -6.35 1.63 -6.98
CA GLY A 99 -4.90 1.82 -7.00
C GLY A 99 -4.53 3.30 -7.07
N ILE A 100 -3.46 3.67 -6.37
CA ILE A 100 -2.96 5.06 -6.24
C ILE A 100 -2.10 5.37 -7.46
N ARG A 101 -2.50 6.33 -8.28
CA ARG A 101 -1.82 6.67 -9.53
C ARG A 101 -1.48 8.15 -9.60
N PHE A 102 -0.37 8.48 -10.23
CA PHE A 102 -0.01 9.86 -10.55
C PHE A 102 -0.11 10.10 -12.04
N LYS A 103 -0.69 11.23 -12.40
CA LYS A 103 -0.81 11.69 -13.77
C LYS A 103 0.10 12.89 -14.01
N MET A 104 0.83 12.84 -15.13
CA MET A 104 1.64 13.93 -15.65
C MET A 104 1.38 14.09 -17.14
N ALA A 105 1.19 15.32 -17.61
CA ALA A 105 0.94 15.65 -19.01
C ALA A 105 -0.16 14.76 -19.64
N GLY A 106 -1.22 14.48 -18.88
CA GLY A 106 -2.37 13.70 -19.35
C GLY A 106 -2.10 12.21 -19.56
N ARG A 107 -1.08 11.64 -18.88
CA ARG A 107 -0.77 10.20 -18.86
C ARG A 107 -0.46 9.72 -17.45
N VAL A 108 -0.75 8.46 -17.15
CA VAL A 108 -0.30 7.82 -15.91
C VAL A 108 1.22 7.74 -15.93
N ALA A 109 1.86 8.41 -14.98
CA ALA A 109 3.30 8.51 -14.83
C ALA A 109 3.85 7.51 -13.80
N ALA A 110 3.06 7.22 -12.75
CA ALA A 110 3.42 6.24 -11.73
C ALA A 110 2.19 5.62 -11.08
N GLU A 111 2.36 4.43 -10.52
CA GLU A 111 1.45 3.75 -9.61
C GLU A 111 2.21 3.43 -8.32
N MET A 112 1.52 3.43 -7.18
CA MET A 112 2.13 3.14 -5.87
C MET A 112 1.18 2.38 -4.97
N ASP A 113 1.76 1.64 -4.03
CA ASP A 113 0.98 0.86 -3.10
C ASP A 113 0.55 1.67 -1.89
N ILE A 114 1.43 2.52 -1.37
CA ILE A 114 1.19 3.32 -0.17
C ILE A 114 1.65 4.76 -0.42
N LEU A 115 0.91 5.73 0.11
CA LEU A 115 1.34 7.13 0.17
C LEU A 115 0.97 7.75 1.52
N VAL A 116 1.96 8.37 2.17
CA VAL A 116 1.87 8.90 3.54
C VAL A 116 2.26 10.37 3.59
N LYS A 117 1.43 11.14 4.25
CA LYS A 117 1.62 12.55 4.54
C LYS A 117 1.96 12.70 6.00
N THR A 118 3.02 13.43 6.24
CA THR A 118 3.56 13.75 7.55
C THR A 118 3.32 15.22 7.84
N THR A 119 3.75 15.71 8.99
CA THR A 119 3.62 17.14 9.35
C THR A 119 4.25 18.08 8.32
N ASP A 120 5.26 17.59 7.62
CA ASP A 120 6.07 18.38 6.67
C ASP A 120 5.63 18.16 5.22
N GLY A 121 4.43 17.60 5.00
CA GLY A 121 3.90 17.27 3.67
C GLY A 121 4.03 15.79 3.31
N VAL A 122 3.90 15.47 2.03
CA VAL A 122 4.01 14.10 1.51
C VAL A 122 5.48 13.69 1.54
N ARG A 123 5.82 12.70 2.38
CA ARG A 123 7.22 12.33 2.63
C ARG A 123 7.55 10.88 2.37
N VAL A 124 6.55 9.99 2.28
CA VAL A 124 6.81 8.57 2.11
C VAL A 124 5.85 7.97 1.09
N PHE A 125 6.38 7.28 0.10
CA PHE A 125 5.62 6.30 -0.68
C PHE A 125 6.18 4.90 -0.43
N GLY A 126 5.33 3.89 -0.62
CA GLY A 126 5.74 2.51 -0.40
C GLY A 126 5.27 1.55 -1.49
N GLU A 127 6.03 0.46 -1.61
CA GLU A 127 5.77 -0.67 -2.49
C GLU A 127 5.69 -1.94 -1.65
N VAL A 128 4.72 -2.79 -1.96
CA VAL A 128 4.40 -3.98 -1.19
C VAL A 128 4.73 -5.21 -2.03
N ILE A 129 5.68 -6.02 -1.57
CA ILE A 129 6.13 -7.23 -2.27
C ILE A 129 5.83 -8.47 -1.43
N VAL A 130 4.96 -9.33 -1.96
CA VAL A 130 4.67 -10.64 -1.36
C VAL A 130 5.73 -11.68 -1.72
N ASN A 131 6.19 -11.69 -2.97
CA ASN A 131 7.17 -12.65 -3.47
C ASN A 131 8.33 -11.90 -4.16
N PRO A 132 9.52 -11.81 -3.53
CA PRO A 132 10.67 -11.12 -4.11
C PRO A 132 11.37 -12.02 -5.15
N SER A 133 10.72 -12.30 -6.29
CA SER A 133 11.24 -13.28 -7.26
C SER A 133 12.11 -12.70 -8.39
N SER A 134 12.31 -11.38 -8.51
CA SER A 134 13.36 -10.78 -9.34
C SER A 134 13.36 -9.26 -9.16
N VAL A 135 14.53 -8.68 -8.95
CA VAL A 135 14.72 -7.26 -8.62
C VAL A 135 15.24 -6.44 -9.80
N ARG A 136 15.31 -7.05 -11.00
CA ARG A 136 15.83 -6.39 -12.19
C ARG A 136 14.82 -5.33 -12.67
N GLY A 137 15.21 -4.06 -12.63
CA GLY A 137 14.38 -2.91 -13.02
C GLY A 137 13.68 -2.21 -11.85
N PHE A 138 13.61 -2.84 -10.69
CA PHE A 138 12.94 -2.29 -9.51
C PHE A 138 13.62 -1.02 -8.98
N ARG A 139 14.96 -0.98 -8.99
CA ARG A 139 15.73 0.20 -8.54
C ARG A 139 15.52 1.42 -9.44
N SER A 140 15.52 1.24 -10.76
CA SER A 140 15.25 2.33 -11.70
C SER A 140 13.82 2.85 -11.58
N GLU A 141 12.87 1.95 -11.32
CA GLU A 141 11.48 2.32 -11.08
C GLU A 141 11.34 3.15 -9.79
N ILE A 142 11.95 2.72 -8.68
CA ILE A 142 11.96 3.48 -7.41
C ILE A 142 12.59 4.85 -7.61
N ALA A 143 13.74 4.94 -8.27
CA ALA A 143 14.42 6.21 -8.53
C ALA A 143 13.53 7.16 -9.35
N ALA A 144 12.85 6.65 -10.38
CA ALA A 144 11.92 7.43 -11.19
C ALA A 144 10.71 7.92 -10.37
N LYS A 145 10.12 7.06 -9.52
CA LYS A 145 9.01 7.43 -8.63
C LYS A 145 9.44 8.48 -7.59
N LYS A 146 10.61 8.30 -6.96
CA LYS A 146 11.20 9.28 -6.02
C LYS A 146 11.37 10.64 -6.67
N GLN A 147 11.98 10.68 -7.85
CA GLN A 147 12.20 11.92 -8.58
C GLN A 147 10.87 12.60 -8.92
N LEU A 148 9.93 11.86 -9.53
CA LEU A 148 8.62 12.38 -9.89
C LEU A 148 7.89 13.00 -8.71
N LEU A 149 7.82 12.29 -7.57
CA LEU A 149 7.10 12.78 -6.40
C LEU A 149 7.82 13.96 -5.75
N SER A 150 9.16 13.95 -5.73
CA SER A 150 9.92 15.08 -5.18
C SER A 150 9.76 16.35 -6.01
N GLU A 151 9.69 16.22 -7.34
CA GLU A 151 9.38 17.34 -8.26
C GLU A 151 7.95 17.85 -8.06
N LEU A 152 6.97 16.95 -7.92
CA LEU A 152 5.56 17.28 -7.73
C LEU A 152 5.27 18.00 -6.41
N TYR A 153 5.90 17.55 -5.32
CA TYR A 153 5.65 18.09 -3.99
C TYR A 153 6.65 19.17 -3.58
N GLY A 154 7.70 19.41 -4.38
CA GLY A 154 8.74 20.41 -4.10
C GLY A 154 9.66 20.05 -2.94
N ASP A 155 9.66 18.78 -2.53
CA ASP A 155 10.29 18.30 -1.29
C ASP A 155 10.74 16.84 -1.46
N PRO A 156 11.88 16.41 -0.88
CA PRO A 156 12.32 15.02 -0.99
C PRO A 156 11.29 14.03 -0.43
N VAL A 157 11.00 12.98 -1.22
CA VAL A 157 10.13 11.86 -0.83
C VAL A 157 10.95 10.60 -0.64
N GLU A 158 10.80 9.98 0.52
CA GLU A 158 11.45 8.74 0.91
C GLU A 158 10.67 7.51 0.43
N PHE A 159 11.39 6.39 0.28
CA PHE A 159 10.84 5.13 -0.20
C PHE A 159 10.83 4.06 0.92
N LEU A 160 9.69 3.38 1.04
CA LEU A 160 9.47 2.28 1.97
C LEU A 160 9.13 0.98 1.21
N LEU A 161 9.99 -0.02 1.30
CA LEU A 161 9.70 -1.37 0.84
C LEU A 161 9.05 -2.20 1.95
N ILE A 162 7.94 -2.85 1.65
CA ILE A 162 7.17 -3.63 2.61
C ILE A 162 7.09 -5.07 2.11
N LEU A 163 7.49 -6.03 2.94
CA LEU A 163 7.66 -7.42 2.57
C LEU A 163 6.75 -8.33 3.40
N ALA A 164 6.14 -9.31 2.74
CA ALA A 164 5.38 -10.37 3.43
C ALA A 164 6.25 -11.37 4.18
N SER A 165 7.48 -11.59 3.69
CA SER A 165 8.43 -12.50 4.29
C SER A 165 9.84 -11.96 4.11
N PRO A 166 10.80 -12.35 4.97
CA PRO A 166 12.20 -12.05 4.75
C PRO A 166 12.64 -12.53 3.36
N PRO A 167 13.50 -11.77 2.66
CA PRO A 167 14.12 -12.26 1.43
C PRO A 167 14.98 -13.50 1.74
N ALA A 168 15.10 -14.43 0.78
CA ALA A 168 16.09 -15.49 0.87
C ALA A 168 17.52 -14.89 0.96
N GLU A 169 18.50 -15.64 1.49
CA GLU A 169 19.89 -15.17 1.58
C GLU A 169 20.39 -14.59 0.23
N GLY A 170 20.79 -13.30 0.25
CA GLY A 170 21.20 -12.55 -0.95
C GLY A 170 20.07 -11.87 -1.73
N GLY A 171 18.84 -11.92 -1.22
CA GLY A 171 17.61 -11.59 -1.94
C GLY A 171 17.05 -10.18 -1.75
N LEU A 172 17.84 -9.13 -1.51
CA LEU A 172 17.39 -7.73 -1.64
C LEU A 172 18.57 -6.76 -1.89
N ARG A 173 19.46 -7.13 -2.83
CA ARG A 173 20.64 -6.30 -3.20
C ARG A 173 20.29 -4.92 -3.76
N CYS A 174 19.01 -4.62 -4.04
CA CYS A 174 18.58 -3.34 -4.60
C CYS A 174 18.49 -2.19 -3.57
N LEU A 175 18.55 -2.51 -2.27
CA LEU A 175 18.35 -1.54 -1.19
C LEU A 175 19.68 -1.05 -0.57
N GLU A 176 20.83 -1.57 -1.02
CA GLU A 176 22.13 -1.33 -0.39
C GLU A 176 22.67 0.11 -0.58
N GLU A 177 21.96 0.95 -1.34
CA GLU A 177 22.27 2.38 -1.50
C GLU A 177 21.22 3.22 -0.77
N GLN A 178 21.37 3.33 0.57
CA GLN A 178 20.95 4.38 1.52
C GLN A 178 19.53 4.97 1.52
N ASP A 179 18.66 4.61 0.58
CA ASP A 179 17.50 5.41 0.22
C ASP A 179 16.17 4.64 0.28
N ALA A 180 16.21 3.42 0.80
CA ALA A 180 15.08 2.50 0.87
C ALA A 180 15.04 1.82 2.23
N HIS A 181 13.97 2.07 3.00
CA HIS A 181 13.73 1.32 4.23
C HIS A 181 12.94 0.07 3.90
N ALA A 182 13.44 -1.11 4.29
CA ALA A 182 12.65 -2.33 4.23
C ALA A 182 11.99 -2.63 5.57
N VAL A 183 10.76 -3.11 5.53
CA VAL A 183 10.06 -3.68 6.68
C VAL A 183 9.47 -5.02 6.30
N VAL A 184 9.69 -6.02 7.16
CA VAL A 184 8.95 -7.27 7.15
C VAL A 184 7.89 -7.15 8.23
N LEU A 185 6.62 -7.45 7.91
CA LEU A 185 5.56 -7.43 8.91
C LEU A 185 5.81 -8.51 9.97
N ASN A 186 5.47 -8.19 11.22
CA ASN A 186 5.56 -9.13 12.33
C ASN A 186 4.22 -9.82 12.57
N GLY A 187 4.24 -11.12 12.87
CA GLY A 187 3.04 -11.93 13.13
C GLY A 187 2.50 -12.69 11.93
N ASP A 188 1.35 -13.34 12.13
CA ASP A 188 0.66 -14.09 11.08
C ASP A 188 -0.11 -13.12 10.17
N ALA A 189 0.34 -12.98 8.93
CA ALA A 189 -0.33 -12.17 7.91
C ALA A 189 -1.32 -12.98 7.06
N SER A 190 -1.54 -14.26 7.38
CA SER A 190 -2.36 -15.15 6.56
C SER A 190 -3.83 -14.75 6.55
N TYR A 191 -4.42 -14.69 5.37
CA TYR A 191 -5.87 -14.51 5.20
C TYR A 191 -6.67 -15.71 5.76
N THR A 192 -6.02 -16.85 6.02
CA THR A 192 -6.65 -18.05 6.60
C THR A 192 -6.96 -17.91 8.09
N MET A 193 -6.46 -16.87 8.76
CA MET A 193 -6.84 -16.52 10.14
C MET A 193 -8.33 -16.23 10.29
N VAL A 194 -9.01 -15.91 9.18
CA VAL A 194 -10.43 -15.56 9.15
C VAL A 194 -11.15 -16.56 8.26
N HIS A 195 -12.25 -17.11 8.77
CA HIS A 195 -13.02 -18.10 8.02
C HIS A 195 -13.75 -17.44 6.82
N PRO A 196 -13.78 -18.06 5.62
CA PRO A 196 -14.45 -17.50 4.44
C PRO A 196 -15.91 -17.08 4.71
N GLY A 197 -16.62 -17.85 5.55
CA GLY A 197 -18.00 -17.55 5.95
C GLY A 197 -18.19 -16.19 6.62
N GLU A 198 -17.15 -15.63 7.26
CA GLU A 198 -17.19 -14.30 7.89
C GLU A 198 -17.11 -13.17 6.86
N VAL A 199 -16.34 -13.37 5.78
CA VAL A 199 -15.89 -12.30 4.87
C VAL A 199 -16.50 -12.38 3.48
N MET A 200 -17.08 -13.53 3.07
CA MET A 200 -17.59 -13.74 1.71
C MET A 200 -18.92 -13.03 1.41
N LYS A 201 -19.81 -12.93 2.41
CA LYS A 201 -21.17 -12.39 2.23
C LYS A 201 -21.39 -11.05 2.91
N ARG A 202 -20.53 -10.67 3.84
CA ARG A 202 -20.60 -9.39 4.55
C ARG A 202 -19.88 -8.33 3.72
N LYS A 203 -20.38 -7.11 3.77
CA LYS A 203 -19.60 -5.93 3.41
C LYS A 203 -19.32 -5.23 4.73
N LEU A 204 -18.10 -5.34 5.23
CA LEU A 204 -17.69 -4.49 6.34
C LEU A 204 -17.40 -3.11 5.79
N ALA A 205 -17.77 -2.09 6.56
CA ALA A 205 -17.20 -0.78 6.32
C ALA A 205 -15.68 -0.87 6.59
N PRO A 206 -14.86 -0.14 5.84
CA PRO A 206 -13.45 0.03 6.16
C PRO A 206 -13.28 0.52 7.60
N SER A 207 -12.13 0.25 8.23
CA SER A 207 -11.84 0.76 9.58
C SER A 207 -12.10 2.27 9.64
N ALA A 208 -12.84 2.76 10.64
CA ALA A 208 -12.93 4.21 10.82
C ALA A 208 -11.57 4.71 11.32
N SER A 209 -10.86 5.49 10.52
CA SER A 209 -9.59 6.12 10.91
C SER A 209 -9.62 7.60 10.55
N ARG A 210 -9.12 8.44 11.47
CA ARG A 210 -8.96 9.89 11.23
C ARG A 210 -7.76 10.20 10.36
N LYS A 211 -6.87 9.22 10.15
CA LYS A 211 -5.69 9.32 9.30
C LYS A 211 -6.00 8.99 7.85
N ARG A 212 -7.12 8.35 7.55
CA ARG A 212 -7.56 8.12 6.17
C ARG A 212 -7.96 9.44 5.52
N ILE A 213 -7.48 9.68 4.29
CA ILE A 213 -7.90 10.83 3.48
C ILE A 213 -8.11 10.43 2.02
N ASP A 214 -9.06 11.09 1.36
CA ASP A 214 -9.28 10.93 -0.08
C ASP A 214 -8.12 11.59 -0.85
N GLY A 215 -7.66 10.95 -1.91
CA GLY A 215 -6.62 11.48 -2.79
C GLY A 215 -6.93 12.86 -3.39
N ASN A 216 -8.19 13.27 -3.47
CA ASN A 216 -8.59 14.62 -3.89
C ASN A 216 -8.41 15.69 -2.79
N GLN A 217 -8.29 15.28 -1.53
CA GLN A 217 -8.00 16.15 -0.38
C GLN A 217 -6.53 16.09 0.04
N TRP A 218 -5.71 15.40 -0.76
CA TRP A 218 -4.30 15.11 -0.48
C TRP A 218 -3.39 16.33 -0.61
#